data_AF-A0A0L8HMM5-F1
#
_entry.id   AF-A0A0L8HMM5-F1
#
_cell.length_a   1.000
_cell.length_b   1.000
_cell.length_c   1.000
_cell.angle_alpha   90.00
_cell.angle_beta   90.00
_cell.angle_gamma   90.00
#
_symmetry.space_group_name_H-M   'P 1'
#
loop_
_entity.id
_entity.type
_entity.pdbx_description
1 polymer ?
#
loop_
_entity_poly.entity_id
_entity_poly.type
_entity_poly.pdbx_seq_one_letter_code
_entity_poly.pdbx_strand_id
1 'polypeptide(L)'
;MSPKKEYDFDGLFTDLKIFGKFQIYETVAIMTTCFVVSFTLLQIIFLGYTPDHQCKDLSEEQLSIYNVTSYDVISYEKCHINIFRGLKNVTDKLSCINGHNFSANEDVSFVVEVRMLIF
;
A
#
# COMPACT_ATOMS: atom_id res chain seq x y z
N MET A 1 19.88 60.29 -1.93
CA MET A 1 20.19 59.08 -1.15
C MET A 1 18.96 58.75 -0.34
N SER A 2 18.16 57.77 -0.79
CA SER A 2 16.89 57.43 -0.12
C SER A 2 17.19 56.81 1.25
N PRO A 3 16.58 57.28 2.34
CA PRO A 3 16.82 56.72 3.66
C PRO A 3 16.37 55.26 3.70
N LYS A 4 17.24 54.36 4.17
CA LYS A 4 16.88 52.98 4.48
C LYS A 4 15.89 53.02 5.64
N LYS A 5 14.61 52.80 5.35
CA LYS A 5 13.60 52.52 6.38
C LYS A 5 13.95 51.16 6.99
N GLU A 6 14.34 51.15 8.26
CA GLU A 6 14.19 49.97 9.10
C GLU A 6 12.69 49.65 9.14
N TYR A 7 12.30 48.56 8.48
CA TYR A 7 10.92 48.11 8.49
C TYR A 7 10.69 47.33 9.77
N ASP A 8 9.96 47.94 10.70
CA ASP A 8 9.40 47.25 11.85
C ASP A 8 8.29 46.28 11.39
N PHE A 9 8.19 45.11 12.02
CA PHE A 9 7.24 44.07 11.61
C PHE A 9 5.79 44.58 11.64
N ASP A 10 5.46 45.45 12.58
CA ASP A 10 4.14 46.10 12.67
C ASP A 10 3.86 47.04 11.49
N GLY A 11 4.88 47.74 10.98
CA GLY A 11 4.76 48.57 9.78
C GLY A 11 4.54 47.72 8.52
N LEU A 12 5.22 46.57 8.45
CA LEU A 12 5.06 45.60 7.36
C LEU A 12 3.64 45.01 7.33
N PHE A 13 3.08 44.59 8.47
CA PHE A 13 1.71 44.08 8.55
C PHE A 13 0.66 45.15 8.24
N THR A 14 0.92 46.40 8.62
CA THR A 14 0.03 47.54 8.33
C THR A 14 0.01 47.85 6.83
N ASP A 15 1.16 47.81 6.15
CA ASP A 15 1.28 48.06 4.71
C ASP A 15 0.75 46.89 3.86
N LEU A 16 0.96 45.64 4.31
CA LEU A 16 0.50 44.46 3.55
C LEU A 16 -1.02 44.26 3.59
N LYS A 17 -1.73 44.81 4.59
CA LYS A 17 -3.15 44.58 4.90
C LYS A 17 -3.49 43.09 5.11
N ILE A 18 -4.32 42.79 6.11
CA ILE A 18 -4.75 41.43 6.49
C ILE A 18 -5.43 40.62 5.34
N PHE A 19 -5.85 41.29 4.26
CA PHE A 19 -6.38 40.68 3.03
C PHE A 19 -5.60 41.12 1.77
N GLY A 20 -4.31 41.41 1.93
CA GLY A 20 -3.43 41.78 0.83
C GLY A 20 -3.24 40.66 -0.19
N LYS A 21 -2.89 41.03 -1.42
CA LYS A 21 -2.60 40.08 -2.51
C LYS A 21 -1.56 39.03 -2.09
N PHE A 22 -0.57 39.44 -1.28
CA PHE A 22 0.48 38.56 -0.77
C PHE A 22 -0.08 37.40 0.05
N GLN A 23 -0.97 37.70 1.00
CA GLN A 23 -1.60 36.70 1.87
C GLN A 23 -2.50 35.74 1.08
N ILE A 24 -3.15 36.24 0.02
CA ILE A 24 -3.92 35.40 -0.92
C ILE A 24 -2.97 34.44 -1.67
N TYR A 25 -1.86 34.92 -2.20
CA TYR A 25 -0.90 34.06 -2.91
C TYR A 25 -0.30 32.99 -1.99
N GLU A 26 0.07 33.36 -0.77
CA GLU A 26 0.58 32.42 0.23
C GLU A 26 -0.48 31.38 0.62
N THR A 27 -1.72 31.82 0.84
CA THR A 27 -2.84 30.91 1.13
C THR A 27 -3.06 29.94 -0.04
N VAL A 28 -3.07 30.42 -1.28
CA VAL A 28 -3.23 29.56 -2.47
C VAL A 28 -2.06 28.57 -2.60
N ALA A 29 -0.82 29.02 -2.35
CA ALA A 29 0.35 28.16 -2.38
C ALA A 29 0.25 27.03 -1.35
N ILE A 30 -0.10 27.35 -0.10
CA ILE A 30 -0.27 26.38 0.98
C ILE A 30 -1.44 25.43 0.69
N MET A 31 -2.58 25.95 0.23
CA MET A 31 -3.73 25.12 -0.10
C MET A 31 -3.43 24.15 -1.25
N THR A 32 -2.64 24.57 -2.24
CA THR A 32 -2.23 23.71 -3.36
C THR A 32 -1.33 22.57 -2.87
N THR A 33 -0.36 22.85 -1.99
CA THR A 33 0.51 21.80 -1.45
C THR A 33 -0.27 20.83 -0.56
N CYS A 34 -1.15 21.33 0.30
CA CYS A 34 -2.06 20.50 1.09
C CYS A 34 -2.96 19.62 0.22
N PHE A 35 -3.48 20.16 -0.88
CA PHE A 35 -4.30 19.40 -1.83
C PHE A 35 -3.51 18.26 -2.48
N VAL A 36 -2.30 18.54 -2.96
CA VAL A 36 -1.42 17.51 -3.57
C VAL A 36 -1.12 16.40 -2.57
N VAL A 37 -0.72 16.74 -1.33
CA VAL A 37 -0.43 15.74 -0.29
C VAL A 37 -1.67 14.89 0.03
N SER A 38 -2.84 15.54 0.15
CA SER A 38 -4.10 14.83 0.40
C SER A 38 -4.46 13.88 -0.73
N PHE A 39 -4.26 14.29 -1.99
CA PHE A 39 -4.49 13.44 -3.16
C PHE A 39 -3.56 12.22 -3.18
N THR A 40 -2.28 12.41 -2.87
CA THR A 40 -1.32 11.30 -2.79
C THR A 40 -1.69 10.31 -1.68
N LEU A 41 -2.11 10.80 -0.51
CA LEU A 41 -2.58 9.93 0.57
C LEU A 41 -3.84 9.16 0.18
N LEU A 42 -4.78 9.83 -0.51
CA LEU A 42 -6.00 9.20 -1.01
C LEU A 42 -5.68 8.10 -2.03
N GLN A 43 -4.74 8.34 -2.95
CA GLN A 43 -4.26 7.35 -3.89
C GLN A 43 -3.69 6.12 -3.18
N ILE A 44 -2.90 6.29 -2.11
CA ILE A 44 -2.39 5.15 -1.33
C ILE A 44 -3.53 4.31 -0.75
N ILE A 45 -4.62 4.93 -0.30
CA ILE A 45 -5.77 4.19 0.25
C ILE A 45 -6.52 3.42 -0.84
N PHE A 46 -6.72 4.03 -2.02
CA PHE A 46 -7.44 3.38 -3.11
C PHE A 46 -6.60 2.36 -3.89
N LEU A 47 -5.31 2.62 -4.12
CA LEU A 47 -4.38 1.69 -4.79
C LEU A 47 -3.74 0.68 -3.84
N GLY A 48 -3.78 0.93 -2.53
CA GLY A 48 -3.31 0.02 -1.48
C GLY A 48 -4.25 -1.15 -1.19
N TYR A 49 -5.37 -1.25 -1.90
CA TYR A 49 -6.30 -2.35 -1.76
C TYR A 49 -5.59 -3.68 -2.09
N THR A 50 -5.51 -4.60 -1.14
CA THR A 50 -5.01 -5.94 -1.42
C THR A 50 -6.15 -6.78 -1.99
N PRO A 51 -6.06 -7.22 -3.25
CA PRO A 51 -7.14 -8.02 -3.83
C PRO A 51 -7.25 -9.39 -3.15
N ASP A 52 -8.40 -10.02 -3.34
CA ASP A 52 -8.60 -11.39 -2.88
C ASP A 52 -7.51 -12.29 -3.48
N HIS A 53 -6.85 -13.04 -2.60
CA HIS A 53 -5.72 -13.89 -2.93
C HIS A 53 -5.75 -15.17 -2.11
N GLN A 54 -5.08 -16.19 -2.62
CA GLN A 54 -4.88 -17.48 -1.96
C GLN A 54 -3.39 -17.83 -2.06
N CYS A 55 -2.90 -18.75 -1.22
CA CYS A 55 -1.55 -19.29 -1.43
C CYS A 55 -1.45 -19.91 -2.83
N LYS A 56 -0.29 -19.78 -3.46
CA LYS A 56 -0.01 -20.46 -4.73
C LYS A 56 0.13 -21.97 -4.51
N ASP A 57 -0.23 -22.75 -5.54
CA ASP A 57 -0.14 -24.20 -5.49
C ASP A 57 1.29 -24.69 -5.21
N LEU A 58 1.38 -25.80 -4.48
CA LEU A 58 2.64 -26.50 -4.24
C LEU A 58 3.10 -27.21 -5.52
N SER A 59 4.42 -27.15 -5.81
CA SER A 59 4.99 -27.94 -6.90
C SER A 59 5.06 -29.43 -6.52
N GLU A 60 5.17 -30.32 -7.52
CA GLU A 60 5.29 -31.76 -7.27
C GLU A 60 6.47 -32.11 -6.35
N GLU A 61 7.60 -31.40 -6.50
CA GLU A 61 8.75 -31.57 -5.63
C GLU A 61 8.42 -31.25 -4.17
N GLN A 62 7.69 -30.17 -3.91
CA GLN A 62 7.30 -29.78 -2.56
C GLN A 62 6.25 -30.71 -1.95
N LEU A 63 5.30 -31.18 -2.76
CA LEU A 63 4.35 -32.21 -2.35
C LEU A 63 5.08 -33.46 -1.85
N SER A 64 6.19 -33.83 -2.51
CA SER A 64 7.04 -34.95 -2.07
C SER A 64 7.78 -34.67 -0.75
N ILE A 65 8.30 -33.46 -0.55
CA ILE A 65 9.01 -33.05 0.68
C ILE A 65 8.08 -33.11 1.90
N TYR A 66 6.82 -32.67 1.75
CA TYR A 66 5.83 -32.73 2.82
C TYR A 66 5.14 -34.10 2.95
N ASN A 67 5.55 -35.06 2.12
CA ASN A 67 5.02 -36.42 2.05
C ASN A 67 3.50 -36.44 1.90
N VAL A 68 2.99 -35.58 1.01
CA VAL A 68 1.57 -35.48 0.68
C VAL A 68 1.23 -36.60 -0.27
N THR A 69 0.21 -37.38 0.08
CA THR A 69 -0.26 -38.53 -0.68
C THR A 69 -1.57 -38.21 -1.40
N SER A 70 -1.98 -39.07 -2.35
CA SER A 70 -3.23 -38.90 -3.10
C SER A 70 -4.51 -38.96 -2.24
N TYR A 71 -4.40 -39.40 -0.98
CA TYR A 71 -5.50 -39.48 -0.03
C TYR A 71 -5.63 -38.22 0.84
N ASP A 72 -4.66 -37.31 0.74
CA ASP A 72 -4.64 -36.08 1.52
C ASP A 72 -5.36 -34.96 0.76
N VAL A 73 -6.14 -34.16 1.49
CA VAL A 73 -6.88 -33.03 0.90
C VAL A 73 -6.14 -31.74 1.22
N ILE A 74 -5.87 -30.93 0.21
CA ILE A 74 -5.15 -29.66 0.36
C ILE A 74 -6.13 -28.50 0.21
N SER A 75 -6.16 -27.58 1.16
CA SER A 75 -6.87 -26.31 1.06
C SER A 75 -5.89 -25.15 1.05
N TYR A 76 -5.98 -24.31 0.03
CA TYR A 76 -5.15 -23.12 -0.14
C TYR A 76 -5.88 -21.89 0.38
N GLU A 77 -5.55 -21.48 1.61
CA GLU A 77 -6.12 -20.28 2.24
C GLU A 77 -5.30 -19.03 1.88
N LYS A 78 -5.77 -17.85 2.32
CA LYS A 78 -5.10 -16.57 2.05
C LYS A 78 -3.67 -16.51 2.58
N CYS A 79 -3.44 -17.00 3.80
CA CYS A 79 -2.16 -16.86 4.51
C CYS A 79 -1.44 -18.19 4.77
N HIS A 80 -2.08 -19.32 4.50
CA HIS A 80 -1.54 -20.64 4.82
C HIS A 80 -2.17 -21.73 3.96
N ILE A 81 -1.49 -22.85 3.87
CA ILE A 81 -1.96 -24.06 3.21
C ILE A 81 -2.29 -25.07 4.30
N ASN A 82 -3.50 -25.62 4.26
CA ASN A 82 -3.93 -26.69 5.14
C ASN A 82 -3.83 -28.02 4.40
N ILE A 83 -3.11 -28.97 4.98
CA ILE A 83 -3.00 -30.33 4.46
C ILE A 83 -3.74 -31.24 5.43
N PHE A 84 -4.90 -31.72 5.01
CA PHE A 84 -5.71 -32.67 5.76
C PHE A 84 -5.24 -34.08 5.46
N ARG A 85 -4.58 -34.70 6.43
CA ARG A 85 -4.11 -36.07 6.31
C ARG A 85 -5.24 -37.04 6.60
N GLY A 86 -5.90 -37.54 5.56
CA GLY A 86 -7.10 -38.39 5.68
C GLY A 86 -6.85 -39.66 6.50
N LEU A 87 -5.63 -40.19 6.50
CA LEU A 87 -5.25 -41.38 7.27
C LEU A 87 -5.03 -41.12 8.77
N LYS A 88 -4.70 -39.88 9.15
CA LYS A 88 -4.34 -39.52 10.53
C LYS A 88 -5.37 -38.62 11.20
N ASN A 89 -6.34 -38.10 10.45
CA ASN A 89 -7.26 -37.04 10.89
C ASN A 89 -6.52 -35.83 11.51
N VAL A 90 -5.32 -35.55 10.99
CA VAL A 90 -4.48 -34.41 11.42
C VAL A 90 -4.47 -33.37 10.30
N THR A 91 -4.56 -32.11 10.68
CA THR A 91 -4.40 -30.98 9.75
C THR A 91 -3.05 -30.32 9.99
N ASP A 92 -2.18 -30.37 9.00
CA ASP A 92 -0.93 -29.62 9.03
C ASP A 92 -1.12 -28.26 8.39
N LYS A 93 -0.54 -27.25 9.01
CA LYS A 93 -0.61 -25.86 8.56
C LYS A 93 0.76 -25.40 8.08
N LEU A 94 0.84 -25.01 6.82
CA LEU A 94 2.06 -24.54 6.17
C LEU A 94 1.93 -23.07 5.75
N SER A 95 3.00 -22.29 5.81
CA SER A 95 3.03 -20.93 5.25
C SER A 95 3.04 -20.97 3.71
N CYS A 96 2.59 -19.89 3.04
CA CYS A 96 2.64 -19.83 1.57
C CYS A 96 4.11 -19.73 1.07
N ILE A 97 4.77 -20.87 0.84
CA ILE A 97 6.18 -20.93 0.42
C ILE A 97 6.42 -20.51 -1.04
N ASN A 98 5.41 -20.69 -1.92
CA ASN A 98 5.47 -20.33 -3.34
C ASN A 98 4.88 -18.95 -3.64
N GLY A 99 4.61 -18.15 -2.62
CA GLY A 99 3.90 -16.89 -2.74
C GLY A 99 2.38 -17.06 -2.86
N HIS A 100 1.72 -16.07 -3.44
CA HIS A 100 0.25 -15.99 -3.51
C HIS A 100 -0.22 -15.92 -4.96
N ASN A 101 -1.39 -16.48 -5.20
CA ASN A 101 -2.15 -16.29 -6.42
C ASN A 101 -3.25 -15.24 -6.16
N PHE A 102 -3.26 -14.17 -6.95
CA PHE A 102 -4.23 -13.08 -6.81
C PHE A 102 -5.38 -13.27 -7.81
N SER A 103 -6.61 -13.07 -7.35
CA SER A 103 -7.81 -13.21 -8.18
C SER A 103 -8.04 -12.00 -9.08
N ALA A 104 -7.55 -10.82 -8.67
CA ALA A 104 -7.67 -9.60 -9.46
C ALA A 104 -6.57 -9.51 -10.52
N ASN A 105 -6.88 -8.82 -11.62
CA ASN A 105 -5.91 -8.49 -12.66
C ASN A 105 -4.77 -7.64 -12.07
N GLU A 106 -3.56 -7.81 -12.59
CA GLU A 106 -2.32 -7.24 -12.02
C GLU A 106 -2.37 -5.70 -11.91
N ASP A 107 -3.15 -5.04 -12.76
CA ASP A 107 -3.28 -3.59 -12.85
C ASP A 107 -4.18 -2.95 -11.78
N VAL A 108 -4.89 -3.75 -10.98
CA VAL A 108 -5.95 -3.25 -10.09
C VAL A 108 -5.39 -2.73 -8.75
N SER A 109 -4.15 -3.08 -8.42
CA SER A 109 -3.55 -2.70 -7.14
C SER A 109 -2.04 -2.53 -7.23
N PHE A 110 -1.56 -1.39 -6.72
CA PHE A 110 -0.13 -1.13 -6.55
C PHE A 110 0.53 -2.16 -5.61
N VAL A 111 -0.22 -2.76 -4.69
CA VAL A 111 0.30 -3.81 -3.80
C VAL A 111 0.70 -5.06 -4.59
N VAL A 112 -0.04 -5.38 -5.65
CA VAL A 112 0.30 -6.50 -6.55
C VAL A 112 1.52 -6.14 -7.40
N GLU A 113 1.52 -4.95 -8.00
CA GLU A 113 2.61 -4.45 -8.85
C GLU A 113 3.96 -4.37 -8.10
N VAL A 114 3.99 -3.77 -6.90
CA VAL A 114 5.23 -3.64 -6.10
C VAL A 114 5.72 -4.98 -5.58
N ARG A 115 4.83 -5.91 -5.21
CA ARG A 115 5.26 -7.25 -4.78
C ARG A 115 5.89 -8.04 -5.91
N MET A 116 5.45 -7.85 -7.16
CA MET A 116 6.07 -8.48 -8.33
C MET A 116 7.41 -7.83 -8.73
N LEU A 117 7.62 -6.55 -8.42
CA LEU A 117 8.88 -5.86 -8.72
C LEU A 117 10.02 -6.15 -7.71
N ILE A 118 9.70 -6.67 -6.52
CA ILE A 118 10.67 -6.89 -5.43
C ILE A 118 11.14 -8.36 -5.36
N PHE A 119 10.68 -9.25 -6.24
CA PHE A 119 11.10 -10.65 -6.29
C PHE A 119 11.49 -11.11 -7.70
#